data_AF-A0A6N7JJE9-F1
#
_entry.id   AF-A0A6N7JJE9-F1
#
_cell.length_a   1.000
_cell.length_b   1.000
_cell.length_c   1.000
_cell.angle_alpha   90.00
_cell.angle_beta   90.00
_cell.angle_gamma   90.00
#
_symmetry.space_group_name_H-M   'P 1'
#
loop_
_entity.id
_entity.type
_entity.pdbx_description
1 polymer ?
#
loop_
_entity_poly.entity_id
_entity_poly.type
_entity_poly.pdbx_seq_one_letter_code
_entity_poly.pdbx_strand_id
1 'polypeptide(L)'
;MAVVALFRQMLHPRAAPTALAMPTEPYHARWLWFACHPDACQGRVICPCCGYPGVPEGSAAGTDCLLCGWIADGDDLDPLWRTPANGGIDLSLARQRFEVLGYGTVPTSLSSEQAAIWQDPVILAIKRRLTLALARLVGGGAVDGVALAEIETLWHGYRTALRRCGWEGVWPDEPSVET
;
A
#
# COMPACT_ATOMS: atom_id res chain seq x y z
N MET A 1 -21.94 26.39 -48.08
CA MET A 1 -22.57 25.33 -47.26
C MET A 1 -21.63 24.13 -47.07
N ALA A 2 -20.39 24.34 -46.62
CA ALA A 2 -19.42 23.25 -46.39
C ALA A 2 -18.89 23.20 -44.94
N VAL A 3 -19.04 24.29 -44.18
CA VAL A 3 -18.49 24.42 -42.81
C VAL A 3 -19.37 23.73 -41.75
N VAL A 4 -20.69 23.67 -41.96
CA VAL A 4 -21.63 23.04 -41.02
C VAL A 4 -21.54 21.50 -41.04
N ALA A 5 -21.10 20.91 -42.15
CA ALA A 5 -20.93 19.46 -42.27
C ALA A 5 -19.71 18.94 -41.49
N LEU A 6 -18.63 19.72 -41.43
CA LEU A 6 -17.41 19.38 -40.66
C LEU A 6 -17.66 19.41 -39.13
N PHE A 7 -18.47 20.35 -38.64
CA PHE A 7 -18.81 20.41 -37.21
C PHE A 7 -19.69 19.25 -36.74
N ARG A 8 -20.49 18.66 -37.64
CA ARG A 8 -21.34 17.51 -37.32
C ARG A 8 -20.54 16.20 -37.17
N GLN A 9 -19.39 16.09 -37.84
CA GLN A 9 -18.47 14.95 -37.69
C GLN A 9 -17.66 14.99 -36.39
N MET A 10 -17.42 16.17 -35.80
CA MET A 10 -16.76 16.30 -34.48
C MET A 10 -17.69 16.01 -33.29
N LEU A 11 -19.00 15.93 -33.53
CA LEU A 11 -20.03 15.63 -32.53
C LEU A 11 -20.53 14.17 -32.62
N HIS A 12 -19.84 13.30 -33.34
CA HIS A 12 -19.97 11.89 -33.04
C HIS A 12 -19.53 11.69 -31.59
N PRO A 13 -20.33 10.99 -30.76
CA PRO A 13 -19.85 10.60 -29.45
C PRO A 13 -18.56 9.84 -29.70
N ARG A 14 -17.42 10.46 -29.36
CA ARG A 14 -16.17 9.75 -29.16
C ARG A 14 -16.61 8.52 -28.36
N ALA A 15 -16.41 7.34 -28.94
CA ALA A 15 -16.65 6.09 -28.25
C ALA A 15 -16.20 6.31 -26.81
N ALA A 16 -17.14 6.15 -25.85
CA ALA A 16 -16.89 6.38 -24.44
C ALA A 16 -15.49 5.82 -24.16
N PRO A 17 -14.55 6.64 -23.62
CA PRO A 17 -13.14 6.31 -23.59
C PRO A 17 -13.05 4.85 -23.20
N THR A 18 -12.61 4.00 -24.14
CA THR A 18 -12.57 2.54 -23.99
C THR A 18 -12.04 2.33 -22.60
N ALA A 19 -12.90 1.83 -21.70
CA ALA A 19 -12.64 1.83 -20.27
C ALA A 19 -11.18 1.47 -20.09
N LEU A 20 -10.36 2.45 -19.69
CA LEU A 20 -8.91 2.28 -19.54
C LEU A 20 -8.76 0.95 -18.85
N ALA A 21 -8.22 -0.04 -19.56
CA ALA A 21 -8.28 -1.42 -19.12
C ALA A 21 -7.77 -1.41 -17.68
N MET A 22 -8.71 -1.63 -16.73
CA MET A 22 -8.38 -1.54 -15.32
C MET A 22 -7.18 -2.44 -15.15
N PRO A 23 -6.10 -1.92 -14.55
CA PRO A 23 -4.84 -2.64 -14.60
C PRO A 23 -5.07 -4.01 -13.96
N THR A 24 -4.77 -5.06 -14.74
CA THR A 24 -5.18 -6.44 -14.45
C THR A 24 -4.49 -7.02 -13.21
N GLU A 25 -3.45 -6.33 -12.73
CA GLU A 25 -2.74 -6.69 -11.53
C GLU A 25 -3.42 -6.08 -10.28
N PRO A 26 -3.72 -6.90 -9.26
CA PRO A 26 -4.34 -6.43 -8.02
C PRO A 26 -3.60 -5.26 -7.36
N TYR A 27 -2.27 -5.23 -7.44
CA TYR A 27 -1.45 -4.10 -7.00
C TYR A 27 -1.88 -2.78 -7.61
N HIS A 28 -1.97 -2.71 -8.94
CA HIS A 28 -2.24 -1.46 -9.63
C HIS A 28 -3.65 -0.93 -9.34
N ALA A 29 -4.63 -1.82 -9.21
CA ALA A 29 -5.99 -1.43 -8.84
C ALA A 29 -6.02 -0.78 -7.45
N ARG A 30 -5.30 -1.35 -6.47
CA ARG A 30 -5.17 -0.77 -5.13
C ARG A 30 -4.43 0.55 -5.15
N TRP A 31 -3.26 0.59 -5.79
CA TRP A 31 -2.44 1.78 -5.87
C TRP A 31 -3.21 2.95 -6.48
N LEU A 32 -3.84 2.72 -7.64
CA LEU A 32 -4.62 3.74 -8.34
C LEU A 32 -5.78 4.23 -7.48
N TRP A 33 -6.47 3.32 -6.80
CA TRP A 33 -7.58 3.69 -5.93
C TRP A 33 -7.11 4.60 -4.80
N PHE A 34 -6.06 4.25 -4.05
CA PHE A 34 -5.55 5.09 -2.96
C PHE A 34 -4.94 6.41 -3.46
N ALA A 35 -4.30 6.40 -4.64
CA ALA A 35 -3.78 7.62 -5.25
C ALA A 35 -4.90 8.61 -5.61
N CYS A 36 -6.09 8.11 -5.96
CA CYS A 36 -7.28 8.93 -6.21
C CYS A 36 -8.08 9.28 -4.94
N HIS A 37 -7.80 8.65 -3.79
CA HIS A 37 -8.52 8.84 -2.53
C HIS A 37 -7.55 9.11 -1.37
N PRO A 38 -6.83 10.25 -1.36
CA PRO A 38 -5.82 10.55 -0.36
C PRO A 38 -6.36 10.56 1.08
N ASP A 39 -7.63 10.93 1.28
CA ASP A 39 -8.27 10.91 2.61
C ASP A 39 -8.33 9.49 3.21
N ALA A 40 -8.42 8.47 2.35
CA ALA A 40 -8.41 7.07 2.76
C ALA A 40 -7.01 6.55 3.13
N CYS A 41 -5.96 7.34 2.88
CA CYS A 41 -4.59 7.00 3.25
C CYS A 41 -4.27 7.36 4.71
N GLN A 42 -5.04 8.23 5.36
CA GLN A 42 -4.91 8.55 6.80
C GLN A 42 -3.46 8.89 7.24
N GLY A 43 -2.77 9.75 6.51
CA GLY A 43 -1.38 10.14 6.82
C GLY A 43 -0.36 9.03 6.57
N ARG A 44 -0.59 8.21 5.54
CA ARG A 44 0.31 7.11 5.14
C ARG A 44 0.58 7.16 3.64
N VAL A 45 1.78 6.74 3.27
CA VAL A 45 2.24 6.62 1.89
C VAL A 45 1.87 5.24 1.34
N ILE A 46 1.47 5.23 0.07
CA ILE A 46 1.13 4.01 -0.67
C ILE A 46 2.40 3.22 -0.94
N CYS A 47 2.44 1.97 -0.48
CA CYS A 47 3.60 1.12 -0.69
C CYS A 47 3.71 0.66 -2.16
N PRO A 48 4.89 0.73 -2.80
CA PRO A 48 5.10 0.30 -4.18
C PRO A 48 5.01 -1.22 -4.38
N CYS A 49 5.09 -2.00 -3.30
CA CYS A 49 4.94 -3.45 -3.32
C CYS A 49 3.47 -3.85 -3.16
N CYS A 50 2.81 -3.55 -2.03
CA CYS A 50 1.46 -4.05 -1.80
C CYS A 50 0.35 -3.15 -2.36
N GLY A 51 0.63 -1.88 -2.68
CA GLY A 51 -0.36 -0.93 -3.19
C GLY A 51 -1.34 -0.41 -2.13
N TYR A 52 -1.12 -0.73 -0.86
CA TYR A 52 -1.88 -0.22 0.29
C TYR A 52 -1.11 0.90 1.01
N PRO A 53 -1.82 1.79 1.73
CA PRO A 53 -1.22 2.84 2.56
C PRO A 53 -0.59 2.23 3.83
N GLY A 54 0.59 1.63 3.67
CA GLY A 54 1.26 0.85 4.73
C GLY A 54 2.56 1.45 5.25
N VAL A 55 3.03 2.55 4.67
CA VAL A 55 4.23 3.28 5.11
C VAL A 55 3.77 4.56 5.82
N PRO A 56 4.21 4.87 7.03
CA PRO A 56 3.80 6.12 7.67
C PRO A 56 4.33 7.36 6.95
N GLU A 57 3.51 8.42 6.82
CA GLU A 57 3.97 9.70 6.26
C GLU A 57 5.05 10.34 7.16
N GLY A 58 6.01 11.04 6.55
CA GLY A 58 7.13 11.64 7.27
C GLY A 58 8.21 10.66 7.76
N SER A 59 8.06 9.36 7.51
CA SER A 59 9.08 8.37 7.86
C SER A 59 10.36 8.60 7.05
N ALA A 60 11.51 8.23 7.63
CA ALA A 60 12.79 8.26 6.93
C ALA A 60 12.76 7.35 5.69
N ALA A 61 13.52 7.72 4.64
CA ALA A 61 13.74 6.85 3.49
C ALA A 61 14.27 5.49 3.96
N GLY A 62 13.71 4.40 3.43
CA GLY A 62 14.05 3.05 3.88
C GLY A 62 13.20 2.51 5.02
N THR A 63 12.03 3.11 5.29
CA THR A 63 11.09 2.56 6.28
C THR A 63 10.30 1.38 5.71
N ASP A 64 10.17 0.31 6.50
CA ASP A 64 9.39 -0.87 6.15
C ASP A 64 7.89 -0.55 6.02
N CYS A 65 7.28 -1.03 4.95
CA CYS A 65 5.84 -1.12 4.88
C CYS A 65 5.33 -2.13 5.91
N LEU A 66 4.53 -1.67 6.87
CA LEU A 66 3.99 -2.50 7.96
C LEU A 66 3.05 -3.62 7.48
N LEU A 67 2.57 -3.56 6.23
CA LEU A 67 1.69 -4.58 5.64
C LEU A 67 2.42 -5.61 4.80
N CYS A 68 3.59 -5.33 4.22
CA CYS A 68 4.24 -6.29 3.34
C CYS A 68 5.73 -6.44 3.55
N GLY A 69 6.30 -5.64 4.45
CA GLY A 69 7.70 -5.69 4.84
C GLY A 69 8.62 -5.01 3.85
N TRP A 70 8.08 -4.47 2.75
CA TRP A 70 8.88 -3.83 1.72
C TRP A 70 9.46 -2.52 2.22
N ILE A 71 10.78 -2.40 2.18
CA ILE A 71 11.52 -1.17 2.42
C ILE A 71 11.35 -0.28 1.19
N ALA A 72 10.61 0.82 1.33
CA ALA A 72 10.51 1.82 0.28
C ALA A 72 11.66 2.83 0.45
N ASP A 73 12.62 2.82 -0.47
CA ASP A 73 13.78 3.72 -0.43
C ASP A 73 13.69 4.87 -1.45
N GLY A 74 12.62 4.89 -2.26
CA GLY A 74 12.31 5.95 -3.22
C GLY A 74 12.76 5.64 -4.64
N ASP A 75 13.66 4.68 -4.83
CA ASP A 75 14.16 4.23 -6.13
C ASP A 75 13.49 2.94 -6.62
N ASP A 76 12.46 2.46 -5.90
CA ASP A 76 11.74 1.21 -6.16
C ASP A 76 11.15 1.09 -7.59
N LEU A 77 10.93 2.23 -8.25
CA LEU A 77 10.39 2.30 -9.62
C LEU A 77 11.48 2.59 -10.67
N ASP A 78 12.75 2.79 -10.26
CA ASP A 78 13.87 2.99 -11.16
C ASP A 78 14.34 1.64 -11.73
N PRO A 79 14.22 1.39 -13.05
CA PRO A 79 14.70 0.16 -13.67
C PRO A 79 16.22 -0.02 -13.61
N LEU A 80 16.98 1.03 -13.26
CA LEU A 80 18.43 1.00 -13.08
C LEU A 80 18.87 0.77 -11.63
N TRP A 81 17.94 0.56 -10.70
CA TRP A 81 18.22 0.34 -9.29
C TRP A 81 19.07 -0.93 -9.09
N ARG A 82 20.32 -0.76 -8.62
CA ARG A 82 21.34 -1.84 -8.59
C ARG A 82 21.52 -2.50 -7.23
N THR A 83 20.94 -1.92 -6.17
CA THR A 83 21.19 -2.35 -4.78
C THR A 83 19.90 -2.36 -3.98
N PRO A 84 19.01 -3.34 -4.21
CA PRO A 84 17.73 -3.37 -3.52
C PRO A 84 17.91 -3.53 -2.01
N ALA A 85 17.34 -2.62 -1.22
CA ALA A 85 17.32 -2.69 0.25
C ALA A 85 16.66 -3.98 0.77
N ASN A 86 15.84 -4.63 -0.07
CA ASN A 86 15.04 -5.81 0.22
C ASN A 86 15.78 -7.14 -0.03
N GLY A 87 17.10 -7.19 0.19
CA GLY A 87 17.88 -8.43 0.18
C GLY A 87 17.96 -9.13 -1.19
N GLY A 88 17.99 -8.36 -2.29
CA GLY A 88 18.08 -8.91 -3.65
C GLY A 88 16.75 -9.37 -4.24
N ILE A 89 15.62 -9.22 -3.53
CA ILE A 89 14.29 -9.52 -4.06
C ILE A 89 13.84 -8.36 -4.95
N ASP A 90 13.49 -8.66 -6.20
CA ASP A 90 12.90 -7.67 -7.09
C ASP A 90 11.44 -7.35 -6.72
N LEU A 91 10.99 -6.14 -7.09
CA LEU A 91 9.66 -5.64 -6.75
C LEU A 91 8.52 -6.48 -7.34
N SER A 92 8.73 -7.12 -8.50
CA SER A 92 7.71 -7.94 -9.16
C SER A 92 7.48 -9.24 -8.39
N LEU A 93 8.56 -9.89 -7.96
CA LEU A 93 8.50 -11.07 -7.10
C LEU A 93 7.87 -10.73 -5.74
N ALA A 94 8.21 -9.59 -5.15
CA ALA A 94 7.61 -9.14 -3.90
C ALA A 94 6.09 -8.90 -4.04
N ARG A 95 5.64 -8.27 -5.13
CA ARG A 95 4.21 -8.13 -5.45
C ARG A 95 3.51 -9.48 -5.51
N GLN A 96 4.08 -10.44 -6.24
CA GLN A 96 3.52 -11.80 -6.33
C GLN A 96 3.45 -12.50 -4.97
N ARG A 97 4.50 -12.39 -4.15
CA ARG A 97 4.50 -12.94 -2.79
C ARG A 97 3.42 -12.30 -1.94
N PHE A 98 3.20 -10.99 -2.06
CA PHE A 98 2.13 -10.34 -1.32
C PHE A 98 0.75 -10.87 -1.70
N GLU A 99 0.47 -11.07 -2.99
CA GLU A 99 -0.83 -11.64 -3.41
C GLU A 99 -1.06 -13.05 -2.87
N VAL A 100 -0.01 -13.88 -2.82
CA VAL A 100 -0.14 -15.30 -2.44
C VAL A 100 -0.04 -15.50 -0.93
N LEU A 101 0.81 -14.74 -0.25
CA LEU A 101 1.24 -14.99 1.13
C LEU A 101 0.92 -13.83 2.09
N GLY A 102 0.54 -12.66 1.59
CA GLY A 102 0.28 -11.47 2.41
C GLY A 102 1.53 -10.74 2.90
N TYR A 103 2.71 -11.07 2.38
CA TYR A 103 3.96 -10.33 2.59
C TYR A 103 4.77 -10.27 1.29
N GLY A 104 5.44 -9.15 1.03
CA GLY A 104 6.28 -8.98 -0.16
C GLY A 104 7.73 -9.41 0.11
N THR A 105 8.23 -9.05 1.29
CA THR A 105 9.49 -9.54 1.81
C THR A 105 9.34 -9.82 3.31
N VAL A 106 10.13 -10.76 3.82
CA VAL A 106 10.40 -10.80 5.27
C VAL A 106 11.45 -9.73 5.46
N PRO A 107 11.21 -8.67 6.26
CA PRO A 107 12.12 -7.53 6.25
C PRO A 107 13.53 -8.01 6.63
N THR A 108 14.45 -7.95 5.68
CA THR A 108 15.76 -8.64 5.74
C THR A 108 16.74 -7.93 6.66
N SER A 109 16.41 -6.69 7.05
CA SER A 109 17.05 -5.89 8.08
C SER A 109 16.74 -6.37 9.50
N LEU A 110 15.77 -7.29 9.66
CA LEU A 110 15.31 -7.72 10.97
C LEU A 110 16.18 -8.83 11.56
N SER A 111 16.34 -8.78 12.88
CA SER A 111 16.83 -9.93 13.62
C SER A 111 15.90 -11.13 13.43
N SER A 112 16.41 -12.35 13.63
CA SER A 112 15.58 -13.57 13.61
C SER A 112 14.37 -13.50 14.55
N GLU A 113 14.50 -12.75 15.66
CA GLU A 113 13.41 -12.50 16.61
C GLU A 113 12.34 -11.59 16.02
N GLN A 114 12.73 -10.48 15.38
CA GLN A 114 11.81 -9.56 14.72
C GLN A 114 11.11 -10.20 13.51
N ALA A 115 11.80 -11.06 12.77
CA ALA A 115 11.20 -11.86 11.70
C ALA A 115 10.14 -12.85 12.23
N ALA A 116 10.34 -13.41 13.43
CA ALA A 116 9.37 -14.30 14.07
C ALA A 116 8.09 -13.55 14.48
N ILE A 117 8.18 -12.28 14.89
CA ILE A 117 7.01 -11.43 15.20
C ILE A 117 6.09 -11.30 13.97
N TRP A 118 6.66 -11.11 12.79
CA TRP A 118 5.89 -11.00 11.54
C TRP A 118 5.13 -12.27 11.17
N GLN A 119 5.60 -13.41 11.66
CA GLN A 119 5.00 -14.72 11.45
C GLN A 119 4.09 -15.15 12.62
N ASP A 120 3.99 -14.33 13.68
CA ASP A 120 3.14 -14.62 14.81
C ASP A 120 1.66 -14.72 14.35
N PRO A 121 0.93 -15.79 14.73
CA PRO A 121 -0.44 -16.01 14.27
C PRO A 121 -1.41 -14.87 14.62
N VAL A 122 -1.22 -14.21 15.77
CA VAL A 122 -2.05 -13.07 16.20
C VAL A 122 -1.77 -11.86 15.33
N ILE A 123 -0.49 -11.57 15.08
CA ILE A 123 -0.05 -10.48 14.18
C ILE A 123 -0.61 -10.70 12.78
N LEU A 124 -0.48 -11.91 12.23
CA LEU A 124 -1.02 -12.28 10.93
C LEU A 124 -2.55 -12.17 10.86
N ALA A 125 -3.27 -12.54 11.93
CA ALA A 125 -4.73 -12.43 11.97
C ALA A 125 -5.19 -10.97 11.96
N ILE A 126 -4.57 -10.11 12.75
CA ILE A 126 -4.90 -8.67 12.80
C ILE A 126 -4.56 -8.02 11.45
N LYS A 127 -3.37 -8.28 10.93
CA LYS A 127 -2.92 -7.82 9.62
C LYS A 127 -3.88 -8.23 8.52
N ARG A 128 -4.34 -9.49 8.49
CA ARG A 128 -5.33 -9.97 7.51
C ARG A 128 -6.65 -9.22 7.61
N ARG A 129 -7.14 -8.94 8.82
CA ARG A 129 -8.37 -8.14 9.02
C ARG A 129 -8.21 -6.73 8.47
N LEU A 130 -7.07 -6.09 8.75
CA LEU A 130 -6.73 -4.77 8.23
C LEU A 130 -6.66 -4.77 6.70
N THR A 131 -5.94 -5.70 6.09
CA THR A 131 -5.85 -5.82 4.63
C THR A 131 -7.22 -6.07 3.99
N LEU A 132 -8.09 -6.87 4.62
CA LEU A 132 -9.46 -7.08 4.13
C LEU A 132 -10.32 -5.82 4.22
N ALA A 133 -10.20 -5.03 5.28
CA ALA A 133 -10.92 -3.77 5.41
C ALA A 133 -10.49 -2.77 4.32
N LEU A 134 -9.18 -2.65 4.08
CA LEU A 134 -8.63 -1.84 2.99
C LEU A 134 -9.08 -2.35 1.61
N ALA A 135 -9.11 -3.66 1.39
CA ALA A 135 -9.58 -4.26 0.14
C ALA A 135 -11.05 -3.93 -0.16
N ARG A 136 -11.90 -3.87 0.87
CA ARG A 136 -13.32 -3.51 0.72
C ARG A 136 -13.50 -2.09 0.21
N LEU A 137 -12.66 -1.14 0.65
CA LEU A 137 -12.68 0.22 0.09
C LEU A 137 -12.43 0.21 -1.42
N VAL A 138 -11.37 -0.49 -1.84
CA VAL A 138 -10.99 -0.60 -3.25
C VAL A 138 -12.07 -1.30 -4.08
N GLY A 139 -12.75 -2.29 -3.50
CA GLY A 139 -13.82 -3.06 -4.16
C GLY A 139 -15.16 -2.36 -4.29
N GLY A 140 -15.25 -1.04 -4.03
CA GLY A 140 -16.49 -0.27 -4.10
C GLY A 140 -17.25 -0.16 -2.78
N GLY A 141 -16.59 -0.45 -1.65
CA GLY A 141 -17.12 -0.15 -0.33
C GLY A 141 -17.28 1.36 -0.11
N ALA A 142 -18.16 1.74 0.80
CA ALA A 142 -18.36 3.13 1.16
C ALA A 142 -17.07 3.71 1.75
N VAL A 143 -16.64 4.86 1.23
CA VAL A 143 -15.60 5.69 1.85
C VAL A 143 -16.32 6.71 2.72
N ASP A 144 -16.64 6.31 3.94
CA ASP A 144 -17.30 7.16 4.93
C ASP A 144 -16.50 7.18 6.24
N GLY A 145 -16.89 8.08 7.15
CA GLY A 145 -16.21 8.25 8.44
C GLY A 145 -16.25 7.00 9.32
N VAL A 146 -17.23 6.11 9.15
CA VAL A 146 -17.34 4.87 9.94
C VAL A 146 -16.33 3.85 9.45
N ALA A 147 -16.25 3.63 8.13
CA ALA A 147 -15.28 2.72 7.52
C ALA A 147 -13.84 3.15 7.80
N LEU A 148 -13.56 4.46 7.69
CA LEU A 148 -12.22 5.00 7.98
C LEU A 148 -11.86 4.88 9.48
N ALA A 149 -12.83 5.07 10.39
CA ALA A 149 -12.60 4.88 11.83
C ALA A 149 -12.36 3.40 12.20
N GLU A 150 -13.04 2.45 11.53
CA GLU A 150 -12.77 1.02 11.69
C GLU A 150 -11.34 0.67 11.26
N ILE A 151 -10.90 1.18 10.11
CA ILE A 151 -9.55 0.96 9.59
C ILE A 151 -8.50 1.54 10.55
N GLU A 152 -8.71 2.74 11.08
CA GLU A 152 -7.76 3.30 12.06
C GLU A 152 -7.74 2.50 13.37
N THR A 153 -8.88 1.98 13.81
CA THR A 153 -8.94 1.08 14.98
C THR A 153 -8.13 -0.21 14.74
N LEU A 154 -8.23 -0.79 13.54
CA LEU A 154 -7.46 -1.97 13.15
C LEU A 154 -5.96 -1.65 13.07
N TRP A 155 -5.59 -0.48 12.53
CA TRP A 155 -4.22 0.01 12.56
C TRP A 155 -3.71 0.13 13.99
N HIS A 156 -4.42 0.83 14.87
CA HIS A 156 -4.03 0.96 16.27
C HIS A 156 -3.81 -0.40 16.94
N GLY A 157 -4.76 -1.33 16.80
CA GLY A 157 -4.64 -2.68 17.34
C GLY A 157 -3.44 -3.45 16.79
N TYR A 158 -3.16 -3.31 15.50
CA TYR A 158 -2.00 -3.93 14.86
C TYR A 158 -0.68 -3.39 15.43
N ARG A 159 -0.56 -2.06 15.56
CA ARG A 159 0.62 -1.40 16.14
C ARG A 159 0.85 -1.82 17.58
N THR A 160 -0.21 -1.83 18.40
CA THR A 160 -0.14 -2.28 19.80
C THR A 160 0.33 -3.72 19.89
N ALA A 161 -0.16 -4.61 19.02
CA ALA A 161 0.26 -6.01 19.03
C ALA A 161 1.74 -6.16 18.64
N LEU A 162 2.18 -5.48 17.58
CA LEU A 162 3.59 -5.46 17.16
C LEU A 162 4.51 -4.98 18.30
N ARG A 163 4.15 -3.87 18.98
CA ARG A 163 4.93 -3.36 20.13
C ARG A 163 5.03 -4.35 21.29
N ARG A 164 3.93 -5.05 21.61
CA ARG A 164 3.94 -6.08 22.67
C ARG A 164 4.87 -7.25 22.36
N CYS A 165 5.09 -7.53 21.09
CA CYS A 165 6.02 -8.55 20.64
C CYS A 165 7.46 -8.05 20.53
N GLY A 166 7.74 -6.76 20.81
CA GLY A 166 9.09 -6.17 20.74
C GLY A 166 9.45 -5.54 19.40
N TRP A 167 8.47 -5.18 18.56
CA TRP A 167 8.74 -4.43 17.33
C TRP A 167 9.06 -2.96 17.63
N GLU A 168 10.22 -2.49 17.16
CA GLU A 168 10.75 -1.14 17.38
C GLU A 168 10.69 -0.22 16.14
N GLY A 169 9.96 -0.61 15.09
CA GLY A 169 9.86 0.20 13.87
C GLY A 169 9.19 1.57 14.09
N VAL A 170 9.43 2.49 13.15
CA VAL A 170 8.98 3.89 13.22
C VAL A 170 7.46 4.01 13.01
N TRP A 171 6.79 4.84 13.82
CA TRP A 171 5.35 5.09 13.77
C TRP A 171 5.07 6.59 13.54
N PRO A 172 4.02 6.97 12.80
CA PRO A 172 3.77 8.37 12.43
C PRO A 172 3.32 9.25 13.61
N ASP A 173 2.84 8.66 14.71
CA ASP A 173 2.27 9.38 15.86
C ASP A 173 3.26 9.53 17.03
N GLU A 174 4.55 9.21 16.82
CA GLU A 174 5.56 9.45 17.84
C GLU A 174 6.12 10.86 17.66
N PRO A 175 5.87 11.80 18.60
CA PRO A 175 6.72 12.99 18.66
C PRO A 175 8.14 12.47 18.84
N SER A 176 9.04 12.89 17.95
CA SER A 176 10.47 12.68 18.09
C SER A 176 10.86 13.05 19.51
N VAL A 177 11.17 12.05 20.34
CA VAL A 177 11.79 12.31 21.64
C VAL A 177 13.21 12.75 21.31
N GLU A 178 13.40 14.07 21.23
CA GLU A 178 14.73 14.66 21.29
C GLU A 178 15.34 14.27 22.65
N THR A 179 16.26 13.31 22.61
CA THR A 179 17.22 13.04 23.69
C THR A 179 18.44 13.92 23.53
#